data_AF-A0A3P3D4H7-F1
#
_entry.id   AF-A0A3P3D4H7-F1
#
_cell.length_a   1.000
_cell.length_b   1.000
_cell.length_c   1.000
_cell.angle_alpha   90.00
_cell.angle_beta   90.00
_cell.angle_gamma   90.00
#
_symmetry.space_group_name_H-M   'P 1'
#
loop_
_entity.id
_entity.type
_entity.pdbx_description
1 polymer ?
#
loop_
_entity_poly.entity_id
_entity_poly.type
_entity_poly.pdbx_seq_one_letter_code
_entity_poly.pdbx_strand_id
1 'polypeptide(L)'
;MIDPTARLSVSRQAIVPGISRSSVYYKPRPVSDADLKLMHRIDKLHMEFPFAGSRMLQGLLVQEGFKVGRLHVATLMKRMGI
;
A
#
# COMPACT_ATOMS: atom_id res chain seq x y z
N MET A 1 9.24 -20.15 -6.33
CA MET A 1 7.82 -20.34 -6.67
C MET A 1 7.28 -21.46 -5.78
N ILE A 2 6.16 -21.25 -5.09
CA ILE A 2 5.53 -22.30 -4.26
C ILE A 2 4.51 -23.03 -5.13
N ASP A 3 4.58 -24.35 -5.17
CA ASP A 3 3.74 -25.21 -6.01
C ASP A 3 3.05 -26.29 -5.15
N PRO A 4 1.72 -26.24 -4.98
CA PRO A 4 0.98 -27.25 -4.22
C PRO A 4 1.09 -28.68 -4.76
N THR A 5 1.46 -28.86 -6.03
CA THR A 5 1.58 -30.15 -6.71
C THR A 5 3.00 -30.74 -6.65
N ALA A 6 3.96 -29.98 -6.15
CA ALA A 6 5.35 -30.44 -6.04
C ALA A 6 5.51 -31.55 -4.98
N ARG A 7 6.60 -32.30 -5.09
CA ARG A 7 6.97 -33.40 -4.17
C ARG A 7 7.12 -32.96 -2.71
N LEU A 8 7.43 -31.68 -2.47
CA LEU A 8 7.55 -31.11 -1.13
C LEU A 8 6.22 -30.53 -0.68
N SER A 9 5.85 -30.69 0.58
CA SER A 9 4.67 -30.00 1.12
C SER A 9 4.85 -28.48 1.08
N VAL A 10 3.74 -27.75 0.91
CA VAL A 10 3.70 -26.27 0.92
C VAL A 10 4.43 -25.69 2.15
N SER A 11 4.32 -26.36 3.30
CA SER A 11 5.04 -25.97 4.53
C SER A 11 6.55 -26.06 4.38
N ARG A 12 7.09 -27.15 3.79
CA ARG A 12 8.53 -27.28 3.54
C ARG A 12 9.00 -26.28 2.48
N GLN A 13 8.19 -26.04 1.45
CA GLN A 13 8.49 -25.05 0.42
C GLN A 13 8.54 -23.62 0.97
N ALA A 14 7.81 -23.31 2.05
CA ALA A 14 7.88 -22.02 2.73
C ALA A 14 9.14 -21.88 3.62
N ILE A 15 9.59 -22.98 4.24
CA ILE A 15 10.79 -23.00 5.09
C ILE A 15 12.06 -22.74 4.28
N VAL A 16 12.19 -23.34 3.09
CA VAL A 16 13.39 -23.23 2.24
C VAL A 16 13.80 -21.77 1.95
N PRO A 17 12.90 -20.88 1.52
CA PRO A 17 13.19 -19.45 1.33
C PRO A 17 13.03 -18.61 2.61
N GLY A 18 12.70 -19.21 3.76
CA GLY A 18 12.54 -18.49 5.02
C GLY A 18 11.29 -17.61 5.12
N ILE A 19 10.22 -17.91 4.36
CA ILE A 19 8.97 -17.14 4.40
C ILE A 19 7.95 -17.79 5.33
N SER A 20 7.07 -16.99 5.92
CA SER A 20 6.00 -17.52 6.77
C SER A 20 5.00 -18.34 5.93
N ARG A 21 4.47 -19.43 6.49
CA ARG A 21 3.44 -20.24 5.81
C ARG A 21 2.19 -19.42 5.45
N SER A 22 1.85 -18.42 6.25
CA SER A 22 0.70 -17.53 5.97
C SER A 22 0.91 -16.67 4.72
N SER A 23 2.15 -16.22 4.47
CA SER A 23 2.47 -15.43 3.26
C SER A 23 2.25 -16.20 1.97
N VAL A 24 2.39 -17.53 2.00
CA VAL A 24 2.13 -18.40 0.85
C VAL A 24 0.66 -18.34 0.39
N TYR A 25 -0.27 -18.24 1.33
CA TYR A 25 -1.70 -18.18 1.04
C TYR A 25 -2.19 -16.75 0.77
N TYR A 26 -1.37 -15.75 1.09
CA TYR A 26 -1.73 -14.35 0.87
C TYR A 26 -1.66 -14.02 -0.63
N LYS A 27 -2.81 -13.64 -1.20
CA LYS A 27 -2.86 -13.04 -2.54
C LYS A 27 -2.70 -11.52 -2.39
N PRO A 28 -1.70 -10.90 -3.04
CA PRO A 28 -1.56 -9.45 -3.04
C PRO A 28 -2.86 -8.79 -3.49
N ARG A 29 -3.42 -7.91 -2.65
CA ARG A 29 -4.57 -7.10 -3.05
C ARG A 29 -4.08 -5.88 -3.84
N PRO A 30 -4.54 -5.69 -5.08
CA PRO A 30 -4.21 -4.49 -5.84
C PRO A 30 -4.74 -3.25 -5.12
N VAL A 31 -4.09 -2.12 -5.36
CA VAL A 31 -4.61 -0.80 -4.96
C VAL A 31 -5.86 -0.51 -5.78
N SER A 32 -6.91 0.04 -5.17
CA SER A 32 -8.09 0.45 -5.92
C SER A 32 -7.77 1.63 -6.84
N ASP A 33 -8.46 1.79 -7.97
CA ASP A 33 -8.20 2.92 -8.89
C ASP A 33 -8.39 4.29 -8.20
N ALA A 34 -9.31 4.38 -7.23
CA ALA A 34 -9.54 5.58 -6.45
C ALA A 34 -8.33 5.90 -5.55
N ASP A 35 -7.78 4.90 -4.87
CA ASP A 35 -6.60 5.05 -4.04
C ASP A 35 -5.36 5.34 -4.88
N LEU A 36 -5.27 4.77 -6.08
CA LEU A 36 -4.18 5.04 -7.03
C LEU A 36 -4.20 6.51 -7.48
N LYS A 37 -5.38 7.06 -7.80
CA LYS A 37 -5.55 8.49 -8.10
C LYS A 37 -5.16 9.37 -6.90
N LEU A 38 -5.57 9.00 -5.69
CA LEU A 38 -5.17 9.70 -4.47
C LEU A 38 -3.66 9.64 -4.24
N MET A 39 -3.03 8.48 -4.39
CA MET A 39 -1.59 8.29 -4.25
C MET A 39 -0.83 9.16 -5.27
N HIS A 40 -1.26 9.21 -6.53
CA HIS A 40 -0.66 10.10 -7.53
C HIS A 40 -0.78 11.58 -7.17
N ARG A 41 -1.90 12.00 -6.57
CA ARG A 41 -2.04 13.41 -6.16
C ARG A 41 -1.22 13.72 -4.90
N ILE A 42 -1.19 12.81 -3.93
CA ILE A 42 -0.35 12.89 -2.74
C ILE A 42 1.12 13.02 -3.13
N ASP A 43 1.60 12.22 -4.09
CA ASP A 43 2.98 12.27 -4.59
C ASP A 43 3.33 13.66 -5.12
N LYS A 44 2.48 14.22 -5.99
CA LYS A 44 2.66 15.59 -6.53
C LYS A 44 2.67 16.65 -5.43
N LEU A 45 1.70 16.58 -4.51
CA LEU A 45 1.62 17.53 -3.39
C LEU A 45 2.82 17.40 -2.44
N HIS A 46 3.37 16.19 -2.28
CA HIS A 46 4.55 15.97 -1.46
C HIS A 46 5.83 16.51 -2.12
N MET A 47 5.92 16.48 -3.46
CA MET A 47 7.00 17.16 -4.20
C MET A 47 6.91 18.69 -4.08
N GLU A 48 5.69 19.26 -4.13
CA GLU A 48 5.46 20.71 -3.97
C GLU A 48 5.66 21.17 -2.52
N PHE A 49 5.22 20.34 -1.56
CA PHE A 49 5.22 20.64 -0.13
C PHE A 49 5.81 19.47 0.67
N PRO A 50 7.15 19.29 0.68
CA PRO A 50 7.80 18.15 1.34
C PRO A 50 7.59 18.11 2.86
N PHE A 51 7.25 19.25 3.47
CA PHE A 51 6.92 19.36 4.89
C PHE A 51 5.44 19.04 5.20
N ALA A 52 4.58 18.87 4.19
CA ALA A 52 3.16 18.64 4.40
C ALA A 52 2.89 17.21 4.86
N GLY A 53 2.61 17.05 6.16
CA GLY A 53 2.14 15.79 6.70
C GLY A 53 0.68 15.49 6.34
N SER A 54 0.21 14.30 6.72
CA SER A 54 -1.15 13.79 6.43
C SER A 54 -2.31 14.76 6.72
N ARG A 55 -2.19 15.60 7.75
CA ARG A 55 -3.23 16.58 8.11
C ARG A 55 -3.31 17.73 7.11
N MET A 56 -2.17 18.24 6.66
CA MET A 56 -2.10 19.34 5.69
C MET A 56 -2.52 18.84 4.30
N LEU A 57 -1.98 17.68 3.89
CA LEU A 57 -2.34 17.05 2.62
C LEU A 57 -3.83 16.71 2.54
N GLN A 58 -4.45 16.25 3.64
CA GLN A 58 -5.89 16.02 3.67
C GLN A 58 -6.69 17.31 3.42
N GLY A 59 -6.27 18.45 3.98
CA GLY A 59 -6.91 19.73 3.71
C GLY A 59 -6.82 20.13 2.24
N LEU A 60 -5.63 20.01 1.64
CA LEU A 60 -5.40 20.33 0.22
C LEU A 60 -6.23 19.42 -0.71
N LEU A 61 -6.26 18.11 -0.42
CA LEU A 61 -7.07 17.17 -1.19
C LEU A 61 -8.57 17.47 -1.07
N VAL A 62 -9.05 17.85 0.11
CA VAL A 62 -10.46 18.25 0.28
C VAL A 62 -10.78 19.53 -0.49
N GLN A 63 -9.88 20.51 -0.52
CA GLN A 63 -10.03 21.74 -1.31
C GLN A 63 -10.09 21.44 -2.82
N GLU A 64 -9.41 20.40 -3.29
CA GLU A 64 -9.47 19.90 -4.66
C GLU A 64 -10.71 19.05 -4.96
N GLY A 65 -11.59 18.83 -3.97
CA GLY A 65 -12.85 18.08 -4.13
C GLY A 65 -12.75 16.60 -3.79
N PHE A 66 -11.61 16.11 -3.29
CA PHE A 66 -11.51 14.73 -2.81
C PHE A 66 -12.24 14.54 -1.48
N LYS A 67 -13.07 13.50 -1.40
CA LYS A 67 -13.70 13.08 -0.14
C LYS A 67 -12.80 12.09 0.59
N VAL A 68 -11.79 12.59 1.31
CA VAL A 68 -10.79 11.77 2.00
C VAL A 68 -10.56 12.23 3.44
N GLY A 69 -10.42 11.25 4.34
CA GLY A 69 -10.10 11.47 5.76
C GLY A 69 -8.61 11.39 6.04
N ARG A 70 -8.16 12.00 7.15
CA ARG A 70 -6.73 12.05 7.54
C ARG A 70 -6.09 10.67 7.66
N LEU A 71 -6.80 9.70 8.27
CA LEU A 71 -6.28 8.35 8.45
C LEU A 71 -6.02 7.67 7.11
N HIS A 72 -6.92 7.85 6.14
CA HIS A 72 -6.75 7.30 4.80
C HIS A 72 -5.50 7.90 4.13
N VAL A 73 -5.34 9.22 4.16
CA VAL A 73 -4.12 9.89 3.64
C VAL A 73 -2.86 9.34 4.31
N ALA A 74 -2.85 9.22 5.64
CA ALA A 74 -1.70 8.68 6.38
C ALA A 74 -1.37 7.23 6.00
N THR A 75 -2.39 6.38 5.81
CA THR A 75 -2.20 5.00 5.36
C THR A 75 -1.60 4.94 3.96
N LEU A 76 -2.06 5.79 3.03
CA LEU A 76 -1.51 5.86 1.68
C LEU A 76 -0.07 6.37 1.67
N MET A 77 0.25 7.43 2.44
CA MET A 77 1.63 7.92 2.60
C MET A 77 2.57 6.82 3.11
N LYS A 78 2.17 6.11 4.18
CA LYS A 78 2.95 5.00 4.72
C LYS A 78 3.15 3.87 3.69
N ARG A 79 2.13 3.59 2.86
CA ARG A 79 2.22 2.60 1.79
C ARG A 79 3.16 3.04 0.66
N MET A 80 3.27 4.36 0.42
CA MET A 80 4.16 4.98 -0.56
C MET A 80 5.61 5.12 -0.06
N GLY A 81 5.84 5.06 1.26
CA GLY A 81 7.16 5.28 1.85
C GLY A 81 7.46 6.75 2.15
N ILE A 82 6.41 7.57 2.32
CA ILE A 82 6.45 8.98 2.73
C ILE A 82 6.16 9.09 4.23
#